data_AF-A0A811LAG2-F1
#
_entry.id   AF-A0A811LAG2-F1
#
_cell.length_a   1.000
_cell.length_b   1.000
_cell.length_c   1.000
_cell.angle_alpha   90.00
_cell.angle_beta   90.00
_cell.angle_gamma   90.00
#
_symmetry.space_group_name_H-M   'P 1'
#
loop_
_entity.id
_entity.type
_entity.pdbx_description
1 polymer ?
#
loop_
_entity_poly.entity_id
_entity_poly.type
_entity_poly.pdbx_seq_one_letter_code
_entity_poly.pdbx_strand_id
1 'polypeptide(L)'
;MPGPPVFYKVKTFASECYLPPDSGACDNGVESPKSDLKKSSVRTTTRYYFDTVTEECYPFAFLMPHCSKNANNFASLEKCRSFCRQI
;
A
#
# COMPACT_ATOMS: atom_id res chain seq x y z
N MET A 1 -2.18 -42.63 -7.18
CA MET A 1 -3.34 -41.73 -7.04
C MET A 1 -2.83 -40.36 -6.63
N PRO A 2 -3.19 -39.27 -7.31
CA PRO A 2 -2.90 -37.93 -6.80
C PRO A 2 -3.61 -37.76 -5.45
N GLY A 3 -2.89 -37.26 -4.46
CA GLY A 3 -3.44 -37.04 -3.11
C GLY A 3 -4.66 -36.11 -3.15
N PRO A 4 -5.52 -36.15 -2.11
CA PRO A 4 -6.63 -35.21 -2.01
C PRO A 4 -6.13 -33.77 -2.12
N PRO A 5 -6.91 -32.85 -2.73
CA PRO A 5 -6.55 -31.45 -2.82
C PRO A 5 -6.27 -30.93 -1.41
N VAL A 6 -5.03 -30.51 -1.19
CA VAL A 6 -4.64 -29.84 0.05
C VAL A 6 -5.30 -28.47 0.01
N PHE A 7 -6.42 -28.33 0.72
CA PHE A 7 -6.98 -27.03 1.03
C PHE A 7 -6.01 -26.37 2.01
N TYR A 8 -5.03 -25.65 1.47
CA TYR A 8 -4.13 -24.81 2.25
C TYR A 8 -4.99 -23.92 3.14
N LYS A 9 -4.68 -23.88 4.44
CA LYS A 9 -5.37 -23.01 5.38
C LYS A 9 -5.48 -21.62 4.76
N VAL A 10 -6.70 -21.11 4.63
CA VAL A 10 -6.93 -19.74 4.17
C VAL A 10 -6.32 -18.85 5.24
N LYS A 11 -5.17 -18.27 4.93
CA LYS A 11 -4.51 -17.31 5.81
C LYS A 11 -5.33 -16.03 5.73
N THR A 12 -6.13 -15.80 6.76
CA THR A 12 -6.90 -14.57 6.92
C THR A 12 -5.94 -13.51 7.45
N PHE A 13 -5.89 -12.34 6.81
CA PHE A 13 -5.19 -11.15 7.28
C PHE A 13 -6.19 -10.06 7.67
N ALA A 14 -5.74 -8.96 8.29
CA ALA A 14 -6.62 -7.81 8.49
C ALA A 14 -7.11 -7.27 7.13
N SER A 15 -8.33 -6.74 7.06
CA SER A 15 -8.94 -6.19 5.83
C SER A 15 -8.04 -5.18 5.12
N GLU A 16 -7.32 -4.37 5.90
CA GLU A 16 -6.43 -3.34 5.39
C GLU A 16 -5.27 -3.94 4.58
N CYS A 17 -4.83 -5.16 4.91
CA CYS A 17 -3.69 -5.83 4.29
C CYS A 17 -4.01 -6.36 2.88
N TYR A 18 -5.29 -6.47 2.52
CA TYR A 18 -5.73 -6.88 1.18
C TYR A 18 -5.80 -5.70 0.20
N LEU A 19 -5.65 -4.46 0.69
CA LEU A 19 -5.83 -3.27 -0.13
C LEU A 19 -4.57 -2.97 -0.95
N PRO A 20 -4.67 -2.53 -2.22
CA PRO A 20 -3.51 -2.28 -3.09
C PRO A 20 -2.67 -1.08 -2.60
N PRO A 21 -1.37 -1.02 -2.91
CA PRO A 21 -0.54 0.13 -2.55
C PRO A 21 -1.07 1.41 -3.18
N ASP A 22 -1.51 2.35 -2.34
CA ASP A 22 -1.99 3.65 -2.79
C ASP A 22 -0.88 4.69 -2.67
N SER A 23 -0.41 5.20 -3.81
CA SER A 23 0.68 6.18 -3.85
C SER A 23 0.29 7.59 -3.37
N GLY A 24 -0.96 7.81 -2.95
CA GLY A 24 -1.42 9.10 -2.42
C GLY A 24 -1.50 10.21 -3.46
N ALA A 25 -1.55 9.85 -4.74
CA ALA A 25 -1.74 10.80 -5.82
C ALA A 25 -3.21 11.26 -5.85
N CYS A 26 -3.53 12.33 -5.12
CA CYS A 26 -4.77 13.07 -5.35
C CYS A 26 -4.54 14.22 -6.30
N ASP A 27 -5.35 14.27 -7.36
CA ASP A 27 -5.62 15.52 -8.04
C ASP A 27 -6.52 16.35 -7.11
N ASN A 28 -5.93 17.33 -6.42
CA ASN A 28 -6.75 18.40 -5.88
C ASN A 28 -7.24 19.18 -7.10
N GLY A 29 -8.37 18.74 -7.67
CA GLY A 29 -8.95 19.19 -8.93
C GLY A 29 -8.30 20.44 -9.50
N VAL A 30 -7.32 20.27 -10.39
CA VAL A 30 -6.97 21.34 -11.31
C VAL A 30 -7.26 20.85 -12.72
N GLU A 31 -8.44 21.25 -13.17
CA GLU A 31 -8.78 21.17 -14.57
C GLU A 31 -7.72 21.93 -15.37
N SER A 32 -7.04 21.19 -16.24
CA SER A 32 -6.39 21.66 -17.46
C SER A 32 -5.04 22.43 -17.38
N PRO A 33 -4.23 22.35 -18.46
CA PRO A 33 -2.79 22.50 -18.41
C PRO A 33 -2.35 23.85 -18.94
N LYS A 34 -1.88 24.79 -18.09
CA LYS A 34 -1.01 25.90 -18.55
C LYS A 34 -0.10 26.42 -17.43
N SER A 35 1.09 26.84 -17.89
CA SER A 35 1.99 27.84 -17.32
C SER A 35 2.76 27.51 -16.04
N ASP A 36 4.05 27.23 -16.27
CA ASP A 36 5.18 27.86 -15.58
C ASP A 36 5.14 27.88 -14.04
N LEU A 37 5.77 26.84 -13.48
CA LEU A 37 6.42 26.80 -12.17
C LEU A 37 5.60 27.33 -10.98
N LYS A 38 4.67 26.50 -10.48
CA LYS A 38 4.52 26.37 -9.04
C LYS A 38 4.61 24.91 -8.67
N LYS A 39 5.85 24.50 -8.39
CA LYS A 39 6.22 23.17 -7.88
C LYS A 39 5.42 22.93 -6.60
N SER A 40 4.21 22.40 -6.75
CA SER A 40 3.40 21.88 -5.65
C SER A 40 4.34 21.00 -4.84
N SER A 41 4.46 21.26 -3.55
CA SER A 41 5.46 20.64 -2.66
C SER A 41 5.09 19.17 -2.42
N VAL A 42 5.14 18.37 -3.48
CA VAL A 42 4.82 16.96 -3.45
C VAL A 42 6.05 16.25 -2.90
N ARG A 43 5.98 15.84 -1.63
CA ARG A 43 7.09 15.14 -0.97
C ARG A 43 6.88 13.65 -1.13
N THR A 44 7.84 12.98 -1.76
CA THR A 44 7.84 11.51 -1.84
C THR A 44 8.48 10.94 -0.58
N THR A 45 7.85 9.93 0.01
CA THR A 45 8.35 9.18 1.17
C THR A 45 8.26 7.69 0.89
N THR A 46 9.27 6.93 1.32
CA THR A 46 9.22 5.47 1.25
C THR A 46 8.28 4.95 2.33
N ARG A 47 7.26 4.20 1.92
CA ARG A 47 6.33 3.48 2.79
C ARG A 47 6.36 2.00 2.45
N TYR A 48 5.74 1.18 3.29
CA TYR A 48 5.65 -0.26 3.10
C TYR A 48 4.19 -0.67 2.98
N TYR A 49 3.88 -1.55 2.03
CA TYR A 49 2.56 -2.18 1.91
C TYR A 49 2.72 -3.70 2.06
N PHE A 50 1.68 -4.37 2.55
CA PHE A 50 1.63 -5.81 2.64
C PHE A 50 1.08 -6.39 1.34
N ASP A 51 1.80 -7.36 0.79
CA ASP A 51 1.37 -8.17 -0.33
C ASP A 51 0.86 -9.51 0.20
N THR A 52 -0.42 -9.80 -0.05
CA THR A 52 -1.06 -11.04 0.43
C THR A 52 -0.73 -12.25 -0.44
N VAL A 53 -0.18 -12.04 -1.63
CA VAL A 53 0.23 -13.11 -2.56
C VAL A 53 1.58 -13.66 -2.14
N THR A 54 2.54 -12.79 -1.81
CA THR A 54 3.86 -13.19 -1.31
C THR A 54 3.94 -13.25 0.21
N GLU A 55 2.94 -12.73 0.91
CA GLU A 55 2.87 -12.65 2.37
C GLU A 55 4.01 -11.82 2.99
N GLU A 56 4.50 -10.83 2.23
CA GLU A 56 5.62 -9.97 2.59
C GLU A 56 5.30 -8.49 2.44
N CYS A 57 6.12 -7.65 3.06
CA CYS A 57 5.97 -6.20 3.02
C CYS A 57 6.99 -5.60 2.07
N TYR A 58 6.53 -4.85 1.07
CA TYR A 58 7.40 -4.22 0.07
C TYR A 58 7.42 -2.70 0.20
N PRO A 59 8.58 -2.06 -0.05
CA PRO A 59 8.68 -0.62 -0.07
C PRO A 59 8.02 -0.05 -1.34
N PHE A 60 7.35 1.09 -1.21
CA PHE A 60 6.76 1.85 -2.30
C PHE A 60 6.88 3.36 -2.07
N ALA A 61 6.78 4.12 -3.15
CA ALA A 61 6.82 5.58 -3.13
C ALA A 61 5.43 6.16 -2.82
N PHE A 62 5.36 6.95 -1.75
CA PHE A 62 4.15 7.61 -1.26
C PHE A 62 4.26 9.13 -1.38
N LEU A 63 3.29 9.77 -2.02
CA LEU A 63 3.26 11.23 -2.23
C LEU A 63 2.49 11.93 -1.10
N MET A 64 3.04 13.04 -0.59
CA MET A 64 2.34 14.00 0.27
C MET A 64 1.97 15.24 -0.55
N PRO A 65 0.80 15.89 -0.35
CA PRO A 65 -0.16 15.72 0.75
C PRO A 65 -0.95 14.41 0.69
N HIS A 66 -1.18 13.84 1.87
CA HIS A 66 -1.81 12.54 2.06
C HIS A 66 -3.32 12.60 1.75
N CYS A 67 -3.70 12.21 0.53
CA CYS A 67 -5.08 11.88 0.21
C CYS A 67 -5.31 10.36 0.13
N SER A 68 -4.39 9.57 0.68
CA SER A 68 -4.57 8.13 0.69
C SER A 68 -5.68 7.74 1.62
N LYS A 69 -6.66 7.06 1.04
CA LYS A 69 -7.80 6.49 1.76
C LYS A 69 -7.50 5.09 2.31
N ASN A 70 -6.39 4.49 1.87
CA ASN A 70 -6.01 3.13 2.22
C ASN A 70 -4.99 3.10 3.39
N ALA A 71 -5.24 2.24 4.39
CA ALA A 71 -4.36 2.00 5.52
C ALA A 71 -3.24 0.96 5.26
N ASN A 72 -3.15 0.35 4.07
CA ASN A 72 -1.99 -0.48 3.66
C ASN A 72 -0.74 0.37 3.37
N ASN A 73 -0.37 1.19 4.34
CA ASN A 73 0.68 2.19 4.33
C ASN A 73 1.34 2.13 5.70
N PHE A 74 2.54 1.58 5.77
CA PHE A 74 3.30 1.48 6.99
C PHE A 74 4.61 2.26 6.86
N ALA A 75 5.03 2.93 7.94
CA ALA A 75 6.27 3.68 7.96
C ALA A 75 7.52 2.76 7.95
N SER A 76 7.37 1.51 8.42
CA SER A 76 8.46 0.55 8.56
C SER A 76 7.99 -0.85 8.21
N LEU A 77 8.92 -1.66 7.70
CA LEU A 77 8.70 -3.05 7.36
C LEU A 77 8.24 -3.89 8.58
N GLU A 78 8.84 -3.68 9.75
CA GLU A 78 8.44 -4.36 10.99
C GLU A 78 7.00 -4.04 11.39
N LYS A 79 6.55 -2.80 11.18
CA LYS A 79 5.18 -2.40 11.54
C LYS A 79 4.15 -3.01 10.59
N CYS A 80 4.49 -3.09 9.31
CA CYS A 80 3.70 -3.82 8.32
C CYS A 80 3.58 -5.31 8.67
N ARG A 81 4.72 -5.97 8.97
CA ARG A 81 4.73 -7.39 9.37
C ARG A 81 3.96 -7.61 10.67
N SER A 82 4.17 -6.79 11.68
CA SER A 82 3.46 -6.91 12.96
C SER A 82 1.95 -6.61 12.84
N PHE A 83 1.51 -5.86 11.83
CA PHE A 83 0.08 -5.60 11.63
C PHE A 83 -0.58 -6.70 10.79
N CYS A 84 0.03 -7.07 9.66
CA CYS A 84 -0.59 -7.99 8.70
C CYS A 84 -0.21 -9.46 8.90
N ARG A 85 0.97 -9.75 9.44
CA ARG A 85 1.49 -11.13 9.60
C ARG A 85 1.27 -11.69 11.01
N GLN A 86 0.56 -10.98 11.89
CA GLN A 86 0.21 -11.47 13.22
C GLN A 86 -1.03 -12.36 13.20
N ILE A 87 -0.98 -13.49 12.49
CA ILE A 87 -2.01 -14.56 12.58
C ILE A 87 -1.34 -15.93 12.52
#